data_AF-A0A9E1Z0C6-F1
#
_entry.id   AF-A0A9E1Z0C6-F1
#
_cell.length_a   1.000
_cell.length_b   1.000
_cell.length_c   1.000
_cell.angle_alpha   90.00
_cell.angle_beta   90.00
_cell.angle_gamma   90.00
#
_symmetry.space_group_name_H-M   'P 1'
#
loop_
_entity.id
_entity.type
_entity.pdbx_description
1 polymer ?
#
loop_
_entity_poly.entity_id
_entity_poly.type
_entity_poly.pdbx_seq_one_letter_code
_entity_poly.pdbx_strand_id
1 'polypeptide(L)'
;MTEEKPNEDTNLQETKELETKNEGVPHFVTPLRPIVLQVGEHVISALEEEDTVAVLTTITGSAIGQQVISIPLKAEHVQQVHQLIEQIHESK
;
A
#
# COMPACT_ATOMS: atom_id res chain seq x y z
N MET A 1 -41.20 -9.90 25.29
CA MET A 1 -40.04 -10.34 24.49
C MET A 1 -40.17 -9.71 23.13
N THR A 2 -39.28 -8.76 22.82
CA THR A 2 -38.98 -8.40 21.44
C THR A 2 -37.51 -7.98 21.42
N GLU A 3 -36.80 -8.57 20.47
CA GLU A 3 -35.34 -8.67 20.36
C GLU A 3 -34.73 -7.51 19.55
N GLU A 4 -33.48 -7.21 19.89
CA GLU A 4 -32.33 -6.70 19.10
C GLU A 4 -32.36 -5.41 18.23
N LYS A 5 -31.20 -4.74 18.23
CA LYS A 5 -30.78 -3.47 17.58
C LYS A 5 -30.12 -3.75 16.19
N PRO A 6 -29.26 -2.90 15.55
CA PRO A 6 -29.13 -1.42 15.40
C PRO A 6 -28.88 -0.94 13.92
N ASN A 7 -28.77 0.39 13.73
CA ASN A 7 -27.95 1.16 12.75
C ASN A 7 -28.17 1.07 11.23
N GLU A 8 -28.32 2.24 10.59
CA GLU A 8 -27.56 2.63 9.39
C GLU A 8 -27.55 4.16 9.22
N ASP A 9 -26.52 4.80 9.80
CA ASP A 9 -26.10 6.16 9.45
C ASP A 9 -25.58 6.16 7.99
N THR A 10 -26.42 6.57 7.05
CA THR A 10 -25.96 6.83 5.67
C THR A 10 -25.72 8.32 5.51
N ASN A 11 -24.52 8.76 5.89
CA ASN A 11 -23.98 10.08 5.60
C ASN A 11 -23.51 10.12 4.14
N LEU A 12 -24.42 10.49 3.23
CA LEU A 12 -24.10 10.84 1.84
C LEU A 12 -23.53 12.27 1.83
N GLN A 13 -22.21 12.39 1.98
CA GLN A 13 -21.50 13.62 1.64
C GLN A 13 -21.20 13.63 0.14
N GLU A 14 -22.07 14.32 -0.61
CA GLU A 14 -21.78 14.82 -1.96
C GLU A 14 -20.49 15.64 -1.94
N THR A 15 -19.42 15.13 -2.54
CA THR A 15 -18.21 15.90 -2.83
C THR A 15 -18.52 16.92 -3.91
N LYS A 16 -18.84 18.14 -3.48
CA LYS A 16 -18.93 19.32 -4.35
C LYS A 16 -17.53 19.72 -4.81
N GLU A 17 -17.24 19.45 -6.08
CA GLU A 17 -16.03 19.88 -6.76
C GLU A 17 -16.05 21.42 -6.87
N LEU A 18 -15.19 22.09 -6.08
CA LEU A 18 -15.01 23.54 -6.14
C LEU A 18 -14.00 23.86 -7.24
N GLU A 19 -14.49 24.03 -8.47
CA GLU A 19 -13.70 24.60 -9.56
C GLU A 19 -13.32 26.05 -9.24
N THR A 20 -12.10 26.26 -8.75
CA THR A 20 -11.50 27.60 -8.65
C THR A 20 -10.66 27.84 -9.90
N LYS A 21 -11.22 28.62 -10.83
CA LYS A 21 -10.58 29.10 -12.04
C LYS A 21 -9.47 30.08 -11.67
N ASN A 22 -8.27 29.58 -11.42
CA ASN A 22 -7.08 30.37 -11.11
C ASN A 22 -6.14 30.34 -12.32
N GLU A 23 -5.86 31.50 -12.93
CA GLU A 23 -4.90 31.67 -14.03
C GLU A 23 -3.46 31.55 -13.50
N GLY A 24 -3.10 30.34 -13.06
CA GLY A 24 -1.78 29.99 -12.55
C GLY A 24 -1.26 28.71 -13.20
N VAL A 25 0.05 28.48 -13.05
CA VAL A 25 0.72 27.24 -13.45
C VAL A 25 -0.13 26.02 -13.06
N PRO A 26 -0.33 25.01 -13.92
CA PRO A 26 -1.13 23.84 -13.57
C PRO A 26 -0.54 23.15 -12.34
N HIS A 27 -1.30 23.13 -11.25
CA HIS A 27 -0.94 22.42 -10.03
C HIS A 27 -1.62 21.05 -10.07
N PHE A 28 -0.83 19.99 -10.10
CA PHE A 28 -1.32 18.62 -9.98
C PHE A 28 -1.35 18.25 -8.51
N VAL A 29 -2.51 18.41 -7.88
CA VAL A 29 -2.72 17.99 -6.49
C VAL A 29 -3.21 16.54 -6.51
N THR A 30 -2.33 15.59 -6.17
CA THR A 30 -2.72 14.18 -5.98
C THR A 30 -2.97 13.89 -4.50
N PRO A 31 -4.05 13.20 -4.14
CA PRO A 31 -4.30 12.80 -2.76
C PRO A 31 -3.19 11.84 -2.28
N LEU A 32 -2.65 12.11 -1.09
CA LEU A 32 -1.74 11.20 -0.42
C LEU A 32 -2.55 9.97 0.01
N ARG A 33 -2.34 8.82 -0.65
CA ARG A 33 -3.02 7.58 -0.26
C ARG A 33 -2.49 7.15 1.13
N PRO A 34 -3.36 6.75 2.07
CA PRO A 34 -2.93 6.10 3.29
C PRO A 34 -1.95 4.97 2.98
N ILE A 35 -0.85 4.86 3.74
CA ILE A 35 0.20 3.85 3.53
C ILE A 35 -0.38 2.44 3.40
N VAL A 36 -1.44 2.13 4.15
CA VAL A 36 -2.12 0.83 4.11
C VAL A 36 -2.72 0.54 2.73
N LEU A 37 -3.34 1.53 2.10
CA LEU A 37 -3.92 1.37 0.77
C LEU A 37 -2.81 1.22 -0.29
N GLN A 38 -1.75 2.03 -0.20
CA GLN A 38 -0.62 1.94 -1.13
C GLN A 38 0.11 0.59 -1.03
N VAL A 39 0.35 0.10 0.20
CA VAL A 39 0.93 -1.22 0.42
C VAL A 39 0.01 -2.31 -0.14
N GLY A 40 -1.29 -2.23 0.12
CA GLY A 40 -2.26 -3.20 -0.40
C GLY A 40 -2.24 -3.27 -1.92
N GLU A 41 -2.33 -2.11 -2.60
CA GLU A 41 -2.30 -2.03 -4.06
C GLU A 41 -0.99 -2.56 -4.64
N HIS A 42 0.15 -2.18 -4.05
CA HIS A 42 1.45 -2.67 -4.47
C HIS A 42 1.59 -4.19 -4.31
N VAL A 43 1.11 -4.74 -3.19
CA VAL A 43 1.19 -6.18 -2.91
C VAL A 43 0.32 -6.97 -3.89
N ILE A 44 -0.92 -6.55 -4.12
CA ILE A 44 -1.81 -7.23 -5.09
C ILE A 44 -1.22 -7.16 -6.50
N SER A 45 -0.78 -5.98 -6.93
CA SER A 45 -0.16 -5.81 -8.26
C SER A 45 1.10 -6.67 -8.41
N ALA A 46 1.93 -6.75 -7.38
CA ALA A 46 3.13 -7.58 -7.40
C ALA A 46 2.81 -9.08 -7.43
N LEU A 47 1.71 -9.53 -6.79
CA LEU A 47 1.28 -10.94 -6.84
C LEU A 47 0.65 -11.34 -8.19
N GLU A 48 0.19 -10.38 -8.99
CA GLU A 48 -0.32 -10.63 -10.34
C GLU A 48 0.79 -10.87 -11.37
N GLU A 49 2.05 -10.55 -11.04
CA GLU A 49 3.21 -10.81 -11.87
C GLU A 49 3.52 -12.33 -11.97
N GLU A 50 3.87 -12.80 -13.17
CA GLU A 50 4.10 -14.22 -13.43
C GLU A 50 5.15 -14.85 -12.50
N ASP A 51 4.87 -16.08 -12.06
CA ASP A 51 5.69 -16.88 -11.12
C ASP A 51 5.93 -16.24 -9.75
N THR A 52 5.24 -15.15 -9.41
CA THR A 52 5.37 -14.53 -8.09
C THR A 52 4.68 -15.38 -7.04
N VAL A 53 5.40 -15.68 -5.95
CA VAL A 53 4.88 -16.47 -4.83
C VAL A 53 4.91 -15.71 -3.51
N ALA A 54 5.63 -14.58 -3.44
CA ALA A 54 5.67 -13.71 -2.28
C ALA A 54 6.02 -12.27 -2.68
N VAL A 55 5.78 -11.30 -1.78
CA VAL A 55 6.13 -9.89 -1.98
C VAL A 55 6.90 -9.37 -0.77
N LEU A 56 8.10 -8.82 -1.01
CA LEU A 56 8.88 -8.11 0.01
C LEU A 56 8.51 -6.63 -0.02
N THR A 57 7.94 -6.11 1.06
CA THR A 57 7.64 -4.69 1.20
C THR A 57 8.57 -4.03 2.20
N THR A 58 9.22 -2.94 1.77
CA THR A 58 10.13 -2.12 2.59
C THR A 58 9.70 -0.67 2.54
N ILE A 59 9.80 0.03 3.68
CA ILE A 59 9.65 1.49 3.74
C ILE A 59 11.05 2.10 3.81
N THR A 60 11.39 2.96 2.85
CA THR A 60 12.68 3.64 2.76
C THR A 60 12.52 5.15 2.90
N GLY A 61 13.60 5.84 3.27
CA GLY A 61 13.67 7.31 3.25
C GLY A 61 14.34 7.80 1.97
N SER A 62 13.77 8.83 1.34
CA SER A 62 14.32 9.51 0.17
C SER A 62 14.41 11.02 0.40
N ALA A 63 15.08 11.75 -0.51
CA ALA A 63 15.16 13.21 -0.46
C ALA A 63 13.79 13.92 -0.51
N ILE A 64 12.75 13.22 -0.98
CA ILE A 64 11.38 13.70 -1.12
C ILE A 64 10.42 13.13 -0.06
N GLY A 65 10.91 12.32 0.89
CA GLY A 65 10.12 11.75 1.99
C GLY A 65 10.16 10.22 2.05
N GLN A 66 9.24 9.64 2.82
CA GLN A 66 9.09 8.19 2.94
C GLN A 66 8.55 7.58 1.64
N GLN A 67 9.08 6.43 1.25
CA GLN A 67 8.68 5.69 0.06
C GLN A 67 8.40 4.23 0.43
N VAL A 68 7.35 3.67 -0.15
CA VAL A 68 7.01 2.24 -0.03
C VAL A 68 7.49 1.54 -1.28
N ILE A 69 8.34 0.53 -1.11
CA ILE A 69 8.87 -0.30 -2.18
C ILE A 69 8.38 -1.73 -1.96
N SER A 70 7.69 -2.29 -2.94
CA SER A 70 7.23 -3.68 -2.92
C SER A 70 7.86 -4.42 -4.08
N ILE A 71 8.48 -5.56 -3.78
CA ILE A 71 9.30 -6.34 -4.72
C ILE A 71 8.67 -7.73 -4.83
N PRO A 72 8.20 -8.15 -6.02
CA PRO A 72 7.72 -9.51 -6.25
C PRO A 72 8.90 -10.49 -6.15
N LEU A 73 8.66 -11.61 -5.47
CA LEU A 73 9.63 -12.68 -5.30
C LEU A 73 9.12 -13.96 -5.93
N LYS A 74 9.96 -14.56 -6.78
CA LYS A 74 9.81 -15.92 -7.29
C LYS A 74 10.24 -16.93 -6.22
N ALA A 75 9.87 -18.19 -6.41
CA ALA A 75 10.18 -19.27 -5.47
C ALA A 75 11.68 -19.36 -5.12
N GLU A 76 12.56 -19.17 -6.10
CA GLU A 76 14.01 -19.17 -5.89
C GLU A 76 14.48 -18.02 -4.97
N HIS A 77 13.93 -16.81 -5.14
CA HIS A 77 14.28 -15.65 -4.32
C HIS A 77 13.78 -15.83 -2.88
N VAL A 78 12.61 -16.45 -2.70
CA VAL A 78 12.08 -16.76 -1.37
C VAL A 78 13.02 -17.71 -0.62
N GLN A 79 13.52 -18.77 -1.26
CA GLN A 79 14.47 -19.69 -0.64
C GLN A 79 15.76 -18.98 -0.20
N GLN A 80 16.29 -18.08 -1.03
CA GLN A 80 17.47 -17.29 -0.69
C GLN A 80 17.25 -16.37 0.52
N VAL A 81 16.07 -15.72 0.59
CA VAL A 81 15.69 -14.89 1.74
C VAL A 81 15.60 -15.73 3.01
N HIS A 82 14.97 -16.91 2.95
CA HIS A 82 14.89 -17.83 4.09
C HIS A 82 16.27 -18.25 4.60
N GLN A 83 17.17 -18.67 3.70
CA GLN A 83 18.53 -19.06 4.06
C GLN A 83 19.30 -17.92 4.72
N LEU A 84 19.16 -16.69 4.23
CA LEU A 84 19.82 -15.52 4.83
C LEU A 84 19.30 -15.28 6.27
N ILE A 85 17.99 -15.38 6.47
CA ILE A 85 17.38 -15.19 7.80
C ILE A 85 17.84 -16.27 8.78
N GLU A 86 17.97 -17.51 8.33
CA GLU A 86 18.49 -18.62 9.13
C GLU A 86 19.95 -18.39 9.54
N GLN A 87 20.82 -18.01 8.60
CA GLN A 87 22.24 -17.71 8.88
C GLN A 87 22.41 -16.58 9.91
N ILE A 88 21.57 -15.55 9.85
CA ILE A 88 21.58 -14.45 10.82
C ILE A 88 21.17 -14.94 12.21
N HIS A 89 20.20 -15.85 12.30
CA HIS A 89 19.76 -16.42 13.58
C HIS A 89 20.80 -17.36 14.21
N GLU A 90 21.50 -18.16 13.40
CA GLU A 90 22.51 -19.11 13.89
C GLU A 90 23.83 -18.42 14.29
N SER A 91 24.10 -17.22 13.77
CA SER A 91 25.30 -16.43 14.10
C SER A 91 25.21 -15.69 15.45
N LYS A 92 24.23 -16.01 16.30
CA LYS A 92 23.98 -15.39 17.62
C LYS A 92 24.34 -16.31 18.78
#